data_AF-A0A7X7FCD0-F1
#
_entry.id   AF-A0A7X7FCD0-F1
#
_cell.length_a   1.000
_cell.length_b   1.000
_cell.length_c   1.000
_cell.angle_alpha   90.00
_cell.angle_beta   90.00
_cell.angle_gamma   90.00
#
_symmetry.space_group_name_H-M   'P 1'
#
loop_
_entity.id
_entity.type
_entity.pdbx_description
1 polymer ?
#
loop_
_entity_poly.entity_id
_entity_poly.type
_entity_poly.pdbx_seq_one_letter_code
_entity_poly.pdbx_strand_id
1 'polypeptide(L)'
;MLLPRPRAYVDWVVPLDDQGREIGACHDPESYRRYLEWLADYLYFTDISIPENQKPLLAEFEAKGGIESAVFWTSDELGMSCWDVSLIEEEYLSGASYGEFHANQLKTWDELPEDWRQEIEEASEDFFISEADYDRIGLEALEARKVPSHIKHSDIPYRPVFAKLLKSVETREERIAHLDYFFSNMNDCASK
;
A
#
# COMPACT_ATOMS: atom_id res chain seq x y z
N MET A 1 14.49 6.03 -3.73
CA MET A 1 13.75 5.25 -2.72
C MET A 1 12.52 4.65 -3.37
N LEU A 2 12.22 3.37 -3.12
CA LEU A 2 10.97 2.78 -3.57
C LEU A 2 9.86 3.20 -2.59
N LEU A 3 8.93 4.05 -3.02
CA LEU A 3 7.79 4.51 -2.22
C LEU A 3 6.49 3.87 -2.74
N PRO A 4 5.44 3.75 -1.91
CA PRO A 4 4.19 3.18 -2.37
C PRO A 4 3.55 4.09 -3.41
N ARG A 5 2.90 3.47 -4.39
CA ARG A 5 2.05 4.15 -5.37
C ARG A 5 0.92 4.91 -4.66
N PRO A 6 0.28 5.89 -5.32
CA PRO A 6 -0.78 6.68 -4.71
C PRO A 6 -1.86 5.80 -4.05
N ARG A 7 -2.08 6.06 -2.76
CA ARG A 7 -3.03 5.33 -1.91
C ARG A 7 -4.36 6.07 -1.87
N ALA A 8 -5.45 5.33 -1.70
CA ALA A 8 -6.76 5.94 -1.51
C ALA A 8 -7.65 5.11 -0.57
N TYR A 9 -8.12 5.74 0.49
CA TYR A 9 -8.92 5.10 1.55
C TYR A 9 -10.41 5.39 1.34
N VAL A 10 -10.96 4.92 0.23
CA VAL A 10 -12.36 5.20 -0.18
C VAL A 10 -13.32 4.02 0.03
N ASP A 11 -12.77 2.83 0.28
CA ASP A 11 -13.52 1.61 0.53
C ASP A 11 -12.82 0.77 1.61
N TRP A 12 -13.45 0.63 2.77
CA TRP A 12 -12.91 -0.14 3.90
C TRP A 12 -13.94 -1.15 4.45
N VAL A 13 -14.90 -1.57 3.62
CA VAL A 13 -15.85 -2.62 3.98
C VAL A 13 -15.09 -3.92 4.24
N VAL A 14 -15.52 -4.71 5.21
CA VAL A 14 -14.90 -6.00 5.55
C VAL A 14 -15.98 -7.05 5.80
N PRO A 15 -15.67 -8.36 5.66
CA PRO A 15 -16.64 -9.40 5.95
C PRO A 15 -16.93 -9.49 7.44
N LEU A 16 -18.05 -10.11 7.79
CA LEU A 16 -18.37 -10.46 9.17
C LEU A 16 -17.95 -11.90 9.48
N ASP A 17 -17.56 -12.15 10.73
CA ASP A 17 -17.37 -13.48 11.29
C ASP A 17 -18.70 -14.16 11.63
N ASP A 18 -18.65 -15.41 12.13
CA ASP A 18 -19.85 -16.18 12.52
C ASP A 18 -20.62 -15.56 13.70
N GLN A 19 -20.03 -14.57 14.39
CA GLN A 19 -20.64 -13.82 15.47
C GLN A 19 -21.17 -12.44 15.02
N GLY A 20 -21.09 -12.14 13.71
CA GLY A 20 -21.53 -10.87 13.15
C GLY A 20 -20.56 -9.71 13.41
N ARG A 21 -19.30 -9.98 13.75
CA ARG A 21 -18.26 -8.97 13.99
C ARG A 21 -17.40 -8.81 12.75
N GLU A 22 -16.98 -7.58 12.49
CA GLU A 22 -16.09 -7.27 11.37
C GLU A 22 -14.75 -8.00 11.50
N ILE A 23 -14.35 -8.70 10.44
CA ILE A 23 -13.01 -9.26 10.28
C ILE A 23 -12.10 -8.12 9.82
N GLY A 24 -11.73 -7.25 10.76
CA GLY A 24 -10.88 -6.09 10.50
C GLY A 24 -9.39 -6.45 10.36
N ALA A 25 -8.97 -7.60 10.87
CA ALA A 25 -7.64 -8.16 10.68
C ALA A 25 -7.73 -9.69 10.74
N CYS A 26 -6.83 -10.37 10.02
CA CYS A 26 -6.73 -11.82 10.03
C CYS A 26 -5.68 -12.27 11.04
N HIS A 27 -6.06 -13.14 11.97
CA HIS A 27 -5.18 -13.64 13.04
C HIS A 27 -4.93 -15.15 12.97
N ASP A 28 -5.59 -15.82 12.03
CA ASP A 28 -5.54 -17.26 11.86
C ASP A 28 -5.82 -17.63 10.39
N PRO A 29 -5.47 -18.86 9.96
CA PRO A 29 -5.66 -19.29 8.58
C PRO A 29 -7.13 -19.32 8.12
N GLU A 30 -8.09 -19.53 9.03
CA GLU A 30 -9.51 -19.58 8.67
C GLU A 30 -10.05 -18.18 8.37
N SER A 31 -9.76 -17.20 9.24
CA SER A 31 -10.12 -15.80 9.00
C SER A 31 -9.46 -15.25 7.74
N TYR A 32 -8.19 -15.60 7.49
CA TYR A 32 -7.49 -15.25 6.26
C TYR A 32 -8.17 -15.81 5.00
N ARG A 33 -8.45 -17.12 4.97
CA ARG A 33 -9.12 -17.75 3.82
C ARG A 33 -10.50 -17.14 3.58
N ARG A 34 -11.27 -16.93 4.64
CA ARG A 34 -12.60 -16.31 4.57
C ARG A 34 -12.53 -14.89 4.03
N TYR A 35 -11.55 -14.11 4.47
CA TYR A 35 -11.31 -12.75 3.99
C TYR A 35 -10.95 -12.74 2.50
N LEU A 36 -10.01 -13.59 2.05
CA LEU A 36 -9.61 -13.69 0.65
C LEU A 36 -10.78 -14.06 -0.28
N GLU A 37 -11.52 -15.10 0.12
CA GLU A 37 -12.68 -15.57 -0.63
C GLU A 37 -13.75 -14.47 -0.76
N TRP A 38 -14.02 -13.76 0.34
CA TRP A 38 -14.92 -12.62 0.33
C TRP A 38 -14.38 -11.47 -0.52
N LEU A 39 -13.09 -11.12 -0.40
CA LEU A 39 -12.48 -10.00 -1.09
C LEU A 39 -12.51 -10.20 -2.61
N ALA A 40 -12.23 -11.43 -3.07
CA ALA A 40 -12.28 -11.79 -4.49
C ALA A 40 -13.67 -11.57 -5.10
N ASP A 41 -14.73 -11.98 -4.38
CA ASP A 41 -16.10 -11.79 -4.82
C ASP A 41 -16.53 -10.31 -4.68
N TYR A 42 -16.18 -9.68 -3.55
CA TYR A 42 -16.50 -8.28 -3.26
C TYR A 42 -15.94 -7.34 -4.31
N LEU A 43 -14.64 -7.45 -4.64
CA LEU A 43 -14.00 -6.58 -5.63
C LEU A 43 -14.48 -6.86 -7.05
N TYR A 44 -14.88 -8.09 -7.37
CA TYR A 44 -15.42 -8.43 -8.68
C TYR A 44 -16.81 -7.81 -8.91
N PHE A 45 -17.70 -7.88 -7.93
CA PHE A 45 -19.09 -7.44 -8.07
C PHE A 45 -19.33 -5.98 -7.69
N THR A 46 -18.49 -5.40 -6.83
CA THR A 46 -18.69 -4.02 -6.35
C THR A 46 -18.14 -3.01 -7.35
N ASP A 47 -18.92 -1.97 -7.65
CA ASP A 47 -18.41 -0.86 -8.46
C ASP A 47 -17.82 0.22 -7.57
N ILE A 48 -16.51 0.11 -7.33
CA ILE A 48 -15.73 1.11 -6.61
C ILE A 48 -15.25 2.16 -7.63
N SER A 49 -15.54 3.43 -7.35
CA SER A 49 -15.08 4.54 -8.18
C SER A 49 -13.57 4.71 -8.05
N ILE A 50 -12.87 4.93 -9.17
CA ILE A 50 -11.42 5.19 -9.17
C ILE A 50 -11.17 6.64 -8.75
N PRO A 51 -10.46 6.88 -7.64
CA PRO A 51 -10.04 8.22 -7.24
C PRO A 51 -9.08 8.84 -8.27
N GLU A 52 -9.09 10.18 -8.40
CA GLU A 52 -8.29 10.87 -9.43
C GLU A 52 -6.79 10.56 -9.33
N ASN A 53 -6.25 10.44 -8.11
CA ASN A 53 -4.84 10.12 -7.87
C ASN A 53 -4.45 8.70 -8.33
N GLN A 54 -5.42 7.80 -8.52
CA GLN A 54 -5.19 6.42 -8.96
C GLN A 54 -5.54 6.16 -10.44
N LYS A 55 -6.13 7.13 -11.15
CA LYS A 55 -6.39 6.97 -12.60
C LYS A 55 -5.12 6.69 -13.42
N PRO A 56 -3.98 7.40 -13.20
CA PRO A 56 -2.75 7.09 -13.92
C PRO A 56 -2.24 5.68 -13.63
N LEU A 57 -2.36 5.24 -12.36
CA LEU A 57 -1.95 3.91 -11.92
C LEU A 57 -2.78 2.80 -12.59
N LEU A 58 -4.10 2.97 -12.67
CA LEU A 58 -4.97 2.03 -13.39
C LEU A 58 -4.56 1.92 -14.85
N ALA A 59 -4.39 3.04 -15.55
CA ALA A 59 -4.00 3.06 -16.96
C ALA A 59 -2.64 2.40 -17.20
N GLU A 60 -1.69 2.61 -16.28
CA GLU A 60 -0.39 1.93 -16.30
C GLU A 60 -0.55 0.41 -16.20
N PHE A 61 -1.33 -0.09 -15.23
CA PHE A 61 -1.51 -1.53 -15.07
C PHE A 61 -2.31 -2.17 -16.20
N GLU A 62 -3.35 -1.52 -16.71
CA GLU A 62 -4.07 -1.97 -17.91
C GLU A 62 -3.12 -2.18 -19.10
N ALA A 63 -2.07 -1.35 -19.22
CA ALA A 63 -1.05 -1.49 -20.26
C ALA A 63 0.05 -2.53 -19.94
N LYS A 64 0.26 -2.89 -18.66
CA LYS A 64 1.39 -3.70 -18.17
C LYS A 64 1.02 -5.12 -17.70
N GLY A 65 -0.14 -5.64 -18.09
CA GLY A 65 -0.59 -6.99 -17.74
C GLY A 65 -1.77 -7.05 -16.77
N GLY A 66 -2.45 -5.92 -16.54
CA GLY A 66 -3.67 -5.86 -15.74
C GLY A 66 -3.43 -6.22 -14.29
N ILE A 67 -4.28 -7.10 -13.75
CA ILE A 67 -4.27 -7.46 -12.33
C ILE A 67 -2.94 -8.06 -11.86
N GLU A 68 -2.29 -8.89 -12.68
CA GLU A 68 -1.02 -9.55 -12.33
C GLU A 68 0.07 -8.51 -12.03
N SER A 69 0.16 -7.50 -12.88
CA SER A 69 1.05 -6.35 -12.71
C SER A 69 0.70 -5.56 -11.45
N ALA A 70 -0.59 -5.28 -11.27
CA ALA A 70 -1.06 -4.49 -10.13
C ALA A 70 -0.74 -5.16 -8.79
N VAL A 71 -1.05 -6.45 -8.64
CA VAL A 71 -0.78 -7.16 -7.38
C VAL A 71 0.70 -7.29 -7.10
N PHE A 72 1.54 -7.49 -8.13
CA PHE A 72 2.99 -7.55 -7.98
C PHE A 72 3.58 -6.22 -7.50
N TRP A 73 3.40 -5.15 -8.27
CA TRP A 73 4.06 -3.89 -7.97
C TRP A 73 3.55 -3.27 -6.66
N THR A 74 2.23 -3.29 -6.43
CA THR A 74 1.68 -2.70 -5.20
C THR A 74 2.06 -3.48 -3.94
N SER A 75 2.20 -4.81 -4.01
CA SER A 75 2.65 -5.60 -2.85
C SER A 75 4.15 -5.42 -2.59
N ASP A 76 4.96 -5.41 -3.64
CA ASP A 76 6.41 -5.24 -3.55
C ASP A 76 6.76 -3.85 -2.98
N GLU A 77 6.22 -2.80 -3.57
CA GLU A 77 6.46 -1.43 -3.17
C GLU A 77 5.94 -1.17 -1.75
N LEU A 78 4.75 -1.69 -1.38
CA LEU A 78 4.22 -1.54 -0.02
C LEU A 78 5.05 -2.28 1.02
N GLY A 79 5.51 -3.50 0.72
CA GLY A 79 6.33 -4.28 1.63
C GLY A 79 7.70 -3.64 1.86
N MET A 80 8.40 -3.28 0.79
CA MET A 80 9.75 -2.70 0.85
C MET A 80 9.78 -1.31 1.49
N SER A 81 8.72 -0.51 1.35
CA SER A 81 8.67 0.89 1.81
C SER A 81 8.01 1.08 3.16
N CYS A 82 7.53 0.02 3.82
CA CYS A 82 6.66 0.13 5.00
C CYS A 82 7.27 0.96 6.15
N TRP A 83 8.58 0.87 6.35
CA TRP A 83 9.30 1.64 7.38
C TRP A 83 9.43 3.12 7.01
N ASP A 84 9.85 3.42 5.78
CA ASP A 84 9.99 4.80 5.28
C ASP A 84 8.65 5.53 5.29
N VAL A 85 7.60 4.85 4.84
CA VAL A 85 6.23 5.36 4.88
C VAL A 85 5.81 5.64 6.32
N SER A 86 6.03 4.70 7.24
CA SER A 86 5.66 4.89 8.65
C SER A 86 6.34 6.11 9.27
N LEU A 87 7.61 6.36 8.93
CA LEU A 87 8.34 7.55 9.39
C LEU A 87 7.75 8.84 8.83
N ILE A 88 7.46 8.89 7.53
CA ILE A 88 6.84 10.05 6.89
C ILE A 88 5.47 10.34 7.53
N GLU A 89 4.67 9.30 7.72
CA GLU A 89 3.35 9.43 8.34
C GLU A 89 3.44 9.94 9.78
N GLU A 90 4.35 9.41 10.61
CA GLU A 90 4.53 9.85 11.99
C GLU A 90 4.92 11.33 12.06
N GLU A 91 5.94 11.73 11.31
CA GLU A 91 6.46 13.10 11.27
C GLU A 91 5.38 14.08 10.78
N TYR A 92 4.72 13.77 9.66
CA TYR A 92 3.66 14.62 9.12
C TYR A 92 2.49 14.76 10.10
N LEU A 93 2.07 13.66 10.72
CA LEU A 93 0.96 13.65 11.67
C LEU A 93 1.31 14.31 13.02
N SER A 94 2.59 14.44 13.35
CA SER A 94 3.09 15.24 14.47
C SER A 94 3.07 16.75 14.19
N GLY A 95 2.89 17.13 12.92
CA GLY A 95 2.87 18.51 12.47
C GLY A 95 4.23 19.05 12.00
N ALA A 96 5.22 18.18 11.78
CA ALA A 96 6.49 18.58 11.20
C ALA A 96 6.28 19.13 9.77
N SER A 97 7.07 20.13 9.42
CA SER A 97 7.19 20.60 8.04
C SER A 97 8.16 19.73 7.24
N TYR A 98 8.04 19.76 5.91
CA TYR A 98 9.04 19.11 5.05
C TYR A 98 10.47 19.59 5.34
N GLY A 99 10.65 20.88 5.67
CA GLY A 99 11.96 21.42 6.03
C GLY A 99 12.56 20.80 7.28
N GLU A 100 11.74 20.54 8.31
CA GLU A 100 12.18 19.84 9.53
C GLU A 100 12.49 18.36 9.25
N PHE A 101 11.61 17.70 8.49
CA PHE A 101 11.81 16.32 8.06
C PHE A 101 13.12 16.16 7.26
N HIS A 102 13.34 17.02 6.27
CA HIS A 102 14.53 16.97 5.42
C HIS A 102 15.81 17.30 6.21
N ALA A 103 15.74 18.23 7.17
CA ALA A 103 16.86 18.49 8.08
C ALA A 103 17.23 17.26 8.92
N ASN A 104 16.25 16.48 9.36
CA ASN A 104 16.49 15.20 10.05
C ASN A 104 17.12 14.17 9.10
N GLN A 105 16.67 14.07 7.85
CA GLN A 105 17.31 13.19 6.85
C GLN A 105 18.78 13.57 6.59
N LEU A 106 19.08 14.87 6.47
CA LEU A 106 20.44 15.37 6.32
C LEU A 106 21.31 15.05 7.53
N LYS A 107 20.78 15.19 8.74
CA LYS A 107 21.50 14.81 9.95
C LYS A 107 21.82 13.32 9.97
N THR A 108 20.86 12.47 9.65
CA THR A 108 21.07 11.01 9.53
C THR A 108 22.15 10.71 8.49
N TRP A 109 22.09 11.34 7.32
CA TRP A 109 23.11 11.22 6.28
C TRP A 109 24.51 11.61 6.76
N ASP A 110 24.63 12.73 7.48
CA ASP A 110 25.92 13.21 7.99
C ASP A 110 26.53 12.27 9.05
N GLU A 111 25.68 11.54 9.78
CA GLU A 111 26.06 10.56 10.81
C GLU A 111 26.44 9.18 10.23
N LEU A 112 26.12 8.89 8.96
CA LEU A 112 26.51 7.64 8.30
C LEU A 112 28.03 7.54 8.10
N PRO A 113 28.61 6.33 8.26
CA PRO A 113 30.00 6.08 7.89
C PRO A 113 30.30 6.45 6.44
N GLU A 114 31.50 6.97 6.17
CA GLU A 114 31.91 7.43 4.84
C GLU A 114 31.84 6.31 3.78
N ASP A 115 32.19 5.09 4.16
CA ASP A 115 32.09 3.90 3.31
C ASP A 115 30.64 3.58 2.94
N TRP A 116 29.70 3.79 3.87
CA TRP A 116 28.26 3.60 3.59
C TRP A 116 27.71 4.72 2.70
N ARG A 117 28.16 5.96 2.92
CA ARG A 117 27.78 7.08 2.05
C ARG A 117 28.25 6.89 0.62
N GLN A 118 29.45 6.37 0.40
CA GLN A 118 29.99 6.10 -0.94
C GLN A 118 29.21 4.98 -1.67
N GLU A 119 28.71 3.98 -0.94
CA GLU A 119 27.82 2.96 -1.52
C GLU A 119 26.44 3.53 -1.91
N ILE A 120 25.98 4.58 -1.23
CA ILE A 120 24.70 5.26 -1.52
C ILE A 120 24.86 6.40 -2.54
N GLU A 121 26.04 7.05 -2.65
CA GLU A 121 26.29 8.20 -3.53
C GLU A 121 26.16 7.87 -5.03
N GLU A 122 26.41 6.64 -5.46
CA GLU A 122 26.07 6.19 -6.83
C GLU A 122 24.54 6.24 -7.11
N ALA A 123 23.72 6.39 -6.07
CA ALA A 123 22.27 6.49 -6.08
C ALA A 123 21.73 7.74 -5.33
N SER A 124 22.43 8.88 -5.35
CA SER A 124 22.08 10.06 -4.51
C SER A 124 20.63 10.59 -4.65
N GLU A 125 19.97 10.37 -5.80
CA GLU A 125 18.54 10.73 -6.00
C GLU A 125 17.59 9.84 -5.18
N ASP A 126 18.06 8.69 -4.67
CA ASP A 126 17.26 7.69 -3.99
C ASP A 126 17.24 7.80 -2.46
N PHE A 127 18.09 8.62 -1.84
CA PHE A 127 18.18 8.70 -0.38
C PHE A 127 17.17 9.67 0.25
N PHE A 128 16.94 10.81 -0.39
CA PHE A 128 16.06 11.86 0.16
C PHE A 128 14.65 11.76 -0.39
N ILE A 129 13.66 11.94 0.49
CA ILE A 129 12.25 12.00 0.08
C ILE A 129 12.00 13.38 -0.53
N SER A 130 11.24 13.43 -1.62
CA SER A 130 10.83 14.71 -2.21
C SER A 130 9.73 15.38 -1.38
N GLU A 131 9.64 16.72 -1.41
CA GLU A 131 8.54 17.46 -0.76
C GLU A 131 7.17 16.98 -1.26
N ALA A 132 7.06 16.68 -2.56
CA ALA A 132 5.84 16.17 -3.16
C ALA A 132 5.43 14.80 -2.60
N ASP A 133 6.39 13.91 -2.37
CA ASP A 133 6.11 12.59 -1.77
C ASP A 133 5.79 12.69 -0.28
N TYR A 134 6.50 13.55 0.45
CA TYR A 134 6.22 13.84 1.85
C TYR A 134 4.78 14.32 2.04
N ASP A 135 4.37 15.33 1.27
CA ASP A 135 3.02 15.87 1.32
C ASP A 135 1.96 14.86 0.88
N ARG A 136 2.22 14.13 -0.21
CA ARG A 136 1.30 13.09 -0.71
C ARG A 136 1.07 12.01 0.34
N ILE A 137 2.13 11.42 0.87
CA ILE A 137 2.04 10.34 1.86
C ILE A 137 1.40 10.84 3.16
N GLY A 138 1.73 12.07 3.58
CA GLY A 138 1.12 12.70 4.75
C GLY A 138 -0.40 12.92 4.60
N LEU A 139 -0.85 13.40 3.44
CA LEU A 139 -2.27 13.55 3.13
C LEU A 139 -2.98 12.19 3.09
N GLU A 140 -2.37 11.18 2.46
CA GLU A 140 -2.88 9.80 2.46
C GLU A 140 -3.03 9.27 3.90
N ALA A 141 -2.10 9.58 4.80
CA ALA A 141 -2.17 9.19 6.22
C ALA A 141 -3.34 9.85 6.97
N LEU A 142 -3.62 11.13 6.66
CA LEU A 142 -4.81 11.81 7.19
C LEU A 142 -6.10 11.15 6.68
N GLU A 143 -6.12 10.64 5.45
CA GLU A 143 -7.25 9.87 4.94
C GLU A 143 -7.37 8.51 5.61
N ALA A 144 -6.25 7.82 5.84
CA ALA A 144 -6.21 6.54 6.53
C ALA A 144 -6.84 6.61 7.93
N ARG A 145 -6.73 7.77 8.62
CA ARG A 145 -7.39 8.00 9.93
C ARG A 145 -8.91 7.94 9.90
N LYS A 146 -9.55 8.01 8.72
CA LYS A 146 -11.00 7.82 8.56
C LYS A 146 -11.40 6.35 8.66
N VAL A 147 -10.46 5.43 8.44
CA VAL A 147 -10.69 3.98 8.55
C VAL A 147 -10.75 3.61 10.03
N PRO A 148 -11.78 2.84 10.47
CA PRO A 148 -11.84 2.34 11.84
C PRO A 148 -10.57 1.57 12.25
N SER A 149 -10.04 1.85 13.44
CA SER A 149 -8.71 1.36 13.86
C SER A 149 -8.56 -0.16 13.98
N HIS A 150 -9.67 -0.90 14.07
CA HIS A 150 -9.66 -2.36 14.07
C HIS A 150 -9.56 -2.95 12.66
N ILE A 151 -9.75 -2.15 11.61
CA ILE A 151 -9.60 -2.53 10.21
C ILE A 151 -8.17 -2.20 9.76
N LYS A 152 -7.41 -3.23 9.40
CA LYS A 152 -5.96 -3.17 9.17
C LYS A 152 -5.52 -3.92 7.91
N HIS A 153 -6.41 -4.08 6.94
CA HIS A 153 -6.08 -4.80 5.71
C HIS A 153 -5.34 -3.91 4.71
N SER A 154 -4.22 -4.43 4.22
CA SER A 154 -3.29 -3.74 3.32
C SER A 154 -3.79 -3.55 1.90
N ASP A 155 -4.86 -4.25 1.49
CA ASP A 155 -5.46 -4.09 0.16
C ASP A 155 -6.33 -2.83 0.07
N ILE A 156 -6.84 -2.32 1.20
CA ILE A 156 -7.76 -1.17 1.29
C ILE A 156 -7.32 0.02 0.41
N PRO A 157 -6.05 0.46 0.46
CA PRO A 157 -5.58 1.58 -0.36
C PRO A 157 -5.69 1.37 -1.87
N TYR A 158 -5.74 0.13 -2.34
CA TYR A 158 -5.66 -0.25 -3.75
C TYR A 158 -6.92 -0.95 -4.28
N ARG A 159 -7.93 -1.16 -3.43
CA ARG A 159 -9.21 -1.77 -3.82
C ARG A 159 -9.86 -1.15 -5.04
N PRO A 160 -9.87 0.18 -5.27
CA PRO A 160 -10.45 0.73 -6.49
C PRO A 160 -9.78 0.15 -7.74
N VAL A 161 -8.45 0.12 -7.77
CA VAL A 161 -7.65 -0.41 -8.89
C VAL A 161 -7.89 -1.92 -9.04
N PHE A 162 -7.80 -2.68 -7.95
CA PHE A 162 -8.04 -4.12 -7.98
C PHE A 162 -9.46 -4.46 -8.43
N ALA A 163 -10.47 -3.72 -7.99
CA ALA A 163 -11.87 -3.92 -8.40
C ALA A 163 -12.10 -3.66 -9.90
N LYS A 164 -11.37 -2.73 -10.51
CA LYS A 164 -11.45 -2.55 -11.98
C LYS A 164 -10.75 -3.67 -12.72
N LEU A 165 -9.54 -4.05 -12.30
CA LEU A 165 -8.73 -5.03 -12.99
C LEU A 165 -9.23 -6.48 -12.81
N LEU A 166 -9.78 -6.83 -11.65
CA LEU A 166 -10.33 -8.18 -11.41
C LEU A 166 -11.55 -8.51 -12.27
N LYS A 167 -12.21 -7.51 -12.86
CA LYS A 167 -13.37 -7.73 -13.76
C LYS A 167 -13.00 -8.46 -15.04
N SER A 168 -11.73 -8.41 -15.47
CA SER A 168 -11.25 -9.17 -16.63
C SER A 168 -10.83 -10.60 -16.28
N VAL A 169 -10.85 -10.99 -15.01
CA VAL A 169 -10.47 -12.34 -14.56
C VAL A 169 -11.70 -13.23 -14.52
N GLU A 170 -11.70 -14.29 -15.32
CA GLU A 170 -12.89 -15.13 -15.54
C GLU A 170 -13.27 -15.93 -14.29
N THR A 171 -12.29 -16.61 -13.69
CA THR A 171 -12.56 -17.58 -12.62
C THR A 171 -12.39 -16.98 -11.22
N ARG A 172 -13.20 -17.46 -10.27
CA ARG A 172 -13.11 -17.03 -8.87
C ARG A 172 -11.78 -17.46 -8.26
N GLU A 173 -11.32 -18.65 -8.62
CA GLU A 173 -10.09 -19.25 -8.15
C GLU A 173 -8.87 -18.41 -8.55
N GLU A 174 -8.83 -17.90 -9.78
CA GLU A 174 -7.76 -17.04 -10.26
C GLU A 174 -7.78 -15.66 -9.57
N ARG A 175 -8.97 -15.09 -9.32
CA ARG A 175 -9.09 -13.85 -8.53
C ARG A 175 -8.54 -14.03 -7.12
N ILE A 176 -8.87 -15.15 -6.47
CA ILE A 176 -8.33 -15.50 -5.15
C ILE A 176 -6.81 -15.65 -5.22
N ALA A 177 -6.28 -16.33 -6.24
CA ALA A 177 -4.84 -16.53 -6.40
C ALA A 177 -4.06 -15.21 -6.55
N HIS A 178 -4.58 -14.25 -7.33
CA HIS A 178 -3.96 -12.92 -7.44
C HIS A 178 -3.95 -12.16 -6.12
N LEU A 179 -5.05 -12.22 -5.36
CA LEU A 179 -5.13 -11.55 -4.06
C LEU A 179 -4.25 -12.23 -3.01
N ASP A 180 -4.20 -13.56 -2.98
CA ASP A 180 -3.30 -14.31 -2.12
C ASP A 180 -1.83 -14.00 -2.44
N TYR A 181 -1.50 -13.88 -3.73
CA TYR A 181 -0.18 -13.42 -4.17
C TYR A 181 0.17 -12.02 -3.63
N PHE A 182 -0.77 -11.07 -3.68
CA PHE A 182 -0.55 -9.73 -3.12
C PHE A 182 -0.15 -9.78 -1.63
N PHE A 183 -0.89 -10.52 -0.80
CA PHE A 183 -0.60 -10.59 0.64
C PHE A 183 0.69 -11.35 0.93
N SER A 184 0.93 -12.48 0.26
CA SER A 184 2.15 -13.26 0.43
C SER A 184 3.39 -12.47 0.03
N ASN A 185 3.40 -11.86 -1.15
CA ASN A 185 4.53 -11.08 -1.64
C ASN A 185 4.81 -9.85 -0.77
N MET A 186 3.77 -9.17 -0.29
CA MET A 186 3.94 -8.01 0.60
C MET A 186 4.54 -8.41 1.95
N ASN A 187 4.08 -9.52 2.55
CA ASN A 187 4.66 -10.04 3.79
C ASN A 187 6.12 -10.46 3.59
N ASP A 188 6.44 -11.11 2.46
CA ASP A 188 7.80 -11.51 2.12
C ASP A 188 8.71 -10.29 1.95
N CYS A 189 8.24 -9.22 1.30
CA CYS A 189 9.01 -7.99 1.14
C CYS A 189 9.13 -7.19 2.44
N ALA A 190 8.09 -7.11 3.28
CA ALA A 190 8.14 -6.45 4.58
C ALA A 190 9.03 -7.16 5.61
N SER A 191 9.36 -8.44 5.38
CA SER A 191 10.24 -9.23 6.26
C SER A 191 11.74 -9.06 6.00
N LYS A 192 12.11 -8.32 4.95
CA LYS A 192 13.50 -8.06 4.55
C LYS A 192 14.00 -6.76 5.18
#